data_AF-A0A7J6R637-F1
#
_entry.id   AF-A0A7J6R637-F1
#
_cell.length_a   1.000
_cell.length_b   1.000
_cell.length_c   1.000
_cell.angle_alpha   90.00
_cell.angle_beta   90.00
_cell.angle_gamma   90.00
#
_symmetry.space_group_name_H-M   'P 1'
#
loop_
_entity.id
_entity.type
_entity.pdbx_description
1 polymer ?
#
loop_
_entity_poly.entity_id
_entity_poly.type
_entity_poly.pdbx_seq_one_letter_code
_entity_poly.pdbx_strand_id
1 'polypeptide(L)'
;MFGGAAGGRARYAGQEQALRRTPDVTYAMPVTLDQLYKGFTQKVKHVRDKKCSSCDGFGAHRFDPCTRCDGSGIVVETRQMGYTLFQQQSPCPACKGEGYKIPKDAVCKACHGKGYTKESDVLTVNIPPGTEDYHTITYPGMASERVQHQTGDVVITLVPSPSSSSSHFACRLSADLVLDQTITLAQALCGFTFPLKHLDGNSYQVEGNDKTAVVRPGDIWVMKGMGMPMLHNSSNTSSGKYGDM
;
A
#
# COMPACT_ATOMS: atom_id res chain seq x y z
N MET A 1 17.73 34.79 52.97
CA MET A 1 16.82 34.44 51.85
C MET A 1 17.72 34.14 50.66
N PHE A 2 18.06 32.86 50.42
CA PHE A 2 17.43 31.98 49.42
C PHE A 2 17.31 32.70 48.06
N GLY A 3 18.03 32.39 46.99
CA GLY A 3 18.57 31.14 46.42
C GLY A 3 18.34 31.33 44.90
N GLY A 4 19.30 31.20 44.00
CA GLY A 4 20.05 30.01 43.65
C GLY A 4 20.12 29.99 42.12
N ALA A 5 21.32 29.77 41.59
CA ALA A 5 21.58 29.63 40.18
C ALA A 5 20.73 28.49 39.58
N ALA A 6 19.99 28.78 38.51
CA ALA A 6 19.36 27.75 37.69
C ALA A 6 19.76 28.00 36.23
N GLY A 7 20.81 27.28 35.82
CA GLY A 7 21.32 27.27 34.46
C GLY A 7 20.22 26.98 33.45
N GLY A 8 20.17 27.82 32.42
CA GLY A 8 19.50 27.51 31.16
C GLY A 8 20.23 26.35 30.49
N ARG A 9 19.97 25.13 30.95
CA ARG A 9 20.24 23.93 30.17
C ARG A 9 19.36 24.02 28.93
N ALA A 10 20.00 24.37 27.82
CA ALA A 10 19.50 24.16 26.49
C ALA A 10 18.84 22.78 26.44
N ARG A 11 17.52 22.77 26.24
CA ARG A 11 16.81 21.58 25.81
C ARG A 11 17.26 21.32 24.37
N TYR A 12 18.43 20.71 24.22
CA TYR A 12 18.67 19.82 23.10
C TYR A 12 17.72 18.64 23.32
N ALA A 13 16.47 18.84 22.89
CA ALA A 13 15.59 17.76 22.60
C ALA A 13 16.36 16.85 21.66
N GLY A 14 16.66 15.64 22.12
CA GLY A 14 17.09 14.56 21.26
C GLY A 14 16.07 14.47 20.14
N GLN A 15 16.42 15.03 18.98
CA GLN A 15 16.06 14.39 17.73
C GLN A 15 16.74 13.03 17.83
N GLU A 16 16.03 12.06 18.41
CA GLU A 16 16.04 10.71 17.87
C GLU A 16 16.14 10.92 16.37
N GLN A 17 17.28 10.54 15.81
CA GLN A 17 17.39 10.34 14.38
C GLN A 17 16.34 9.27 14.10
N ALA A 18 15.10 9.69 13.84
CA ALA A 18 14.04 8.82 13.43
C ALA A 18 14.64 8.05 12.27
N LEU A 19 14.93 6.77 12.52
CA LEU A 19 15.59 5.90 11.55
C LEU A 19 14.83 6.13 10.26
N ARG A 20 15.53 6.69 9.27
CA ARG A 20 14.88 7.17 8.06
C ARG A 20 14.12 5.97 7.49
N ARG A 21 12.80 6.07 7.31
CA ARG A 21 12.01 4.95 6.79
C ARG A 21 12.24 4.83 5.28
N THR A 22 12.29 3.62 4.74
CA THR A 22 12.18 3.42 3.29
C THR A 22 10.78 3.75 2.80
N PRO A 23 10.63 4.16 1.52
CA PRO A 23 9.31 4.47 0.97
C PRO A 23 8.41 3.23 0.95
N ASP A 24 7.14 3.45 1.24
CA ASP A 24 6.11 2.42 1.14
C ASP A 24 5.84 2.08 -0.33
N VAL A 25 5.43 0.84 -0.59
CA VAL A 25 5.11 0.34 -1.94
C VAL A 25 3.61 0.13 -2.05
N THR A 26 2.97 0.80 -3.01
CA THR A 26 1.54 0.67 -3.26
C THR A 26 1.26 -0.23 -4.46
N TYR A 27 0.34 -1.18 -4.32
CA TYR A 27 -0.15 -2.03 -5.40
C TYR A 27 -1.64 -1.81 -5.61
N ALA A 28 -2.03 -1.48 -6.84
CA ALA A 28 -3.43 -1.46 -7.24
C ALA A 28 -3.83 -2.86 -7.73
N MET A 29 -4.74 -3.52 -6.99
CA MET A 29 -5.26 -4.82 -7.38
C MET A 29 -6.66 -4.66 -7.99
N PRO A 30 -6.82 -4.92 -9.30
CA PRO A 30 -8.13 -4.85 -9.92
C PRO A 30 -9.02 -5.99 -9.41
N VAL A 31 -10.21 -5.65 -8.93
CA VAL A 31 -11.18 -6.61 -8.40
C VAL A 31 -12.52 -6.48 -9.11
N THR A 32 -13.22 -7.61 -9.28
CA THR A 32 -14.57 -7.62 -9.85
C THR A 32 -15.63 -7.64 -8.75
N LEU A 33 -16.85 -7.20 -9.07
CA LEU A 33 -17.99 -7.27 -8.13
C LEU A 33 -18.29 -8.71 -7.68
N ASP A 34 -18.16 -9.68 -8.59
CA ASP A 34 -18.35 -11.12 -8.27
C ASP A 34 -17.32 -11.62 -7.24
N GLN A 35 -16.05 -11.22 -7.42
CA GLN A 35 -14.98 -11.55 -6.48
C GLN A 35 -15.20 -10.92 -5.10
N LEU A 36 -15.67 -9.67 -5.05
CA LEU A 36 -16.00 -8.99 -3.79
C LEU A 36 -17.22 -9.61 -3.11
N TYR A 37 -18.18 -10.13 -3.87
CA TYR A 37 -19.36 -10.80 -3.33
C TYR A 37 -19.00 -12.13 -2.65
N LYS A 38 -18.24 -13.00 -3.34
CA LYS A 38 -17.88 -14.34 -2.83
C LYS A 38 -16.72 -14.32 -1.83
N GLY A 39 -15.88 -13.30 -1.89
CA GLY A 39 -14.57 -13.31 -1.26
C GLY A 39 -13.60 -14.18 -2.05
N PHE A 40 -12.31 -13.84 -1.99
CA PHE A 40 -11.28 -14.59 -2.70
C PHE A 40 -9.91 -14.44 -2.04
N THR A 41 -9.03 -15.39 -2.36
CA THR A 41 -7.63 -15.35 -1.97
C THR A 41 -6.78 -15.24 -3.22
N GLN A 42 -5.93 -14.21 -3.29
CA GLN A 42 -5.01 -14.01 -4.40
C GLN A 42 -3.56 -13.90 -3.92
N LYS A 43 -2.66 -14.52 -4.67
CA LYS A 43 -1.22 -14.44 -4.42
C LYS A 43 -0.61 -13.35 -5.28
N VAL A 44 -0.01 -12.34 -4.65
CA VAL A 44 0.68 -11.23 -5.30
C VAL A 44 2.18 -11.47 -5.19
N LYS A 45 2.87 -11.50 -6.34
CA LYS A 45 4.33 -11.58 -6.37
C LYS A 45 4.91 -10.18 -6.16
N HIS A 46 5.69 -10.02 -5.10
CA HIS A 46 6.38 -8.78 -4.74
C HIS A 46 7.89 -8.99 -4.87
N VAL A 47 8.59 -8.07 -5.52
CA VAL A 47 10.05 -8.08 -5.58
C VAL A 47 10.55 -6.91 -4.76
N ARG A 48 11.42 -7.20 -3.79
CA ARG A 48 12.02 -6.19 -2.92
C ARG A 48 13.52 -6.35 -2.82
N ASP A 49 14.16 -5.25 -2.43
CA ASP A 49 15.56 -5.28 -2.02
C ASP A 49 15.63 -5.65 -0.54
N LYS A 50 16.36 -6.70 -0.20
CA LYS A 50 16.64 -7.11 1.18
C LYS A 50 18.08 -6.79 1.52
N LYS A 51 18.35 -6.46 2.79
CA LYS A 51 19.73 -6.27 3.24
C LYS A 51 20.56 -7.53 2.95
N CYS A 52 21.76 -7.35 2.42
CA CYS A 52 22.63 -8.48 2.13
C CYS A 52 23.01 -9.17 3.45
N SER A 53 22.66 -10.44 3.62
CA SER A 53 22.94 -11.22 4.83
C SER A 53 24.44 -11.45 5.06
N SER A 54 25.27 -11.39 4.02
CA SER A 54 26.71 -11.62 4.13
C SER A 54 27.47 -10.42 4.68
N CYS A 55 27.02 -9.19 4.41
CA CYS A 55 27.73 -7.97 4.80
C CYS A 55 26.88 -6.99 5.61
N ASP A 56 25.72 -7.44 6.12
CA ASP A 56 24.73 -6.62 6.84
C ASP A 56 24.36 -5.32 6.12
N GLY A 57 24.46 -5.37 4.80
CA GLY A 57 24.24 -4.28 3.87
C GLY A 57 25.33 -3.22 3.75
N PHE A 58 26.43 -3.33 4.49
CA PHE A 58 27.57 -2.43 4.34
C PHE A 58 28.30 -2.56 2.99
N GLY A 59 28.00 -3.59 2.19
CA GLY A 59 28.57 -3.79 0.85
C GLY A 59 30.00 -4.34 0.85
N ALA A 60 30.67 -4.39 2.01
CA ALA A 60 32.00 -4.92 2.19
C ALA A 60 32.14 -5.61 3.56
N HIS A 61 33.12 -6.49 3.69
CA HIS A 61 33.41 -7.19 4.96
C HIS A 61 34.50 -6.50 5.79
N ARG A 62 35.33 -5.66 5.16
CA ARG A 62 36.44 -4.95 5.82
C ARG A 62 36.51 -3.51 5.32
N PHE A 63 36.73 -2.60 6.26
CA PHE A 63 36.88 -1.17 6.05
C PHE A 63 38.27 -0.76 6.55
N ASP A 64 39.13 -0.32 5.64
CA ASP A 64 40.48 0.15 5.99
C ASP A 64 40.41 1.67 6.20
N PRO A 65 40.96 2.24 7.29
CA PRO A 65 40.89 3.68 7.53
C PRO A 65 41.62 4.44 6.42
N CYS A 66 41.07 5.59 6.02
CA CYS A 66 41.69 6.40 4.97
C CYS A 66 42.97 7.06 5.50
N THR A 67 44.12 6.70 4.94
CA THR A 67 45.45 7.23 5.33
C THR A 67 45.64 8.74 5.13
N ARG A 68 44.75 9.41 4.39
CA ARG A 68 44.84 10.86 4.12
C ARG A 68 44.07 11.70 5.13
N CYS A 69 43.05 11.14 5.78
CA CYS A 69 42.24 11.83 6.77
C CYS A 69 42.18 11.09 8.12
N ASP A 70 42.93 9.99 8.27
CA ASP A 70 42.97 9.14 9.47
C ASP A 70 41.59 8.77 10.02
N GLY A 71 40.63 8.47 9.11
CA GLY A 71 39.26 8.12 9.50
C GLY A 71 38.30 9.31 9.64
N SER A 72 38.79 10.55 9.63
CA SER A 72 37.94 11.74 9.86
C SER A 72 37.05 12.14 8.67
N GLY A 73 37.30 11.60 7.47
CA GLY A 73 36.52 11.90 6.26
C GLY A 73 36.74 13.31 5.68
N ILE A 74 37.37 14.21 6.42
CA ILE A 74 37.56 15.62 6.07
C ILE A 74 39.06 15.92 6.02
N VAL A 75 39.47 16.83 5.12
CA VAL A 75 40.81 17.40 5.10
C VAL A 75 40.72 18.91 5.27
N VAL A 76 41.60 19.47 6.10
CA VAL A 76 41.65 20.93 6.35
C VAL A 76 42.72 21.53 5.45
N GLU A 77 42.30 22.33 4.47
CA GLU A 77 43.20 23.11 3.64
C GLU A 77 43.30 24.54 4.18
N THR A 78 44.49 24.93 4.61
CA THR A 78 44.76 26.32 4.99
C THR A 78 45.16 27.10 3.74
N ARG A 79 44.39 28.13 3.39
CA ARG A 79 44.69 29.04 2.29
C ARG A 79 44.92 30.45 2.84
N GLN A 80 46.00 31.08 2.43
CA GLN A 80 46.27 32.46 2.78
C GLN A 80 45.52 33.39 1.82
N MET A 81 44.60 34.21 2.34
CA MET A 81 43.94 35.28 1.58
C MET A 81 44.44 36.62 2.13
N GLY A 82 45.38 37.24 1.41
CA GLY A 82 46.04 38.46 1.86
C GLY A 82 46.81 38.24 3.17
N TYR A 83 46.51 39.06 4.18
CA TYR A 83 47.13 38.99 5.51
C TYR A 83 46.43 38.02 6.48
N THR A 84 45.37 37.35 6.04
CA THR A 84 44.56 36.45 6.89
C THR A 84 44.67 35.00 6.43
N LEU A 85 44.83 34.08 7.38
CA LEU A 85 44.80 32.64 7.13
C LEU A 85 43.35 32.13 7.23
N PHE A 86 42.85 31.55 6.14
CA PHE A 86 41.55 30.89 6.11
C PHE A 86 41.72 29.38 6.10
N GLN A 87 41.12 28.69 7.06
CA GLN A 87 41.04 27.23 7.07
C GLN A 87 39.71 26.81 6.42
N GLN A 88 39.80 26.06 5.32
CA GLN A 88 38.64 25.51 4.64
C GLN A 88 38.62 23.99 4.85
N GLN A 89 37.52 23.50 5.41
CA GLN A 89 37.25 22.06 5.50
C GLN A 89 36.69 21.58 4.16
N SER A 90 37.32 20.57 3.56
CA SER A 90 36.84 19.93 2.34
C SER A 90 36.71 18.42 2.55
N PRO A 91 35.77 17.73 1.87
CA PRO A 91 35.68 16.29 1.96
C PRO A 91 36.97 15.66 1.41
N CYS A 92 37.51 14.67 2.12
CA CYS A 92 38.77 14.05 1.73
C CYS A 92 38.64 13.45 0.32
N PRO A 93 39.47 13.85 -0.66
CA PRO A 93 39.33 13.39 -2.05
C PRO A 93 39.62 11.89 -2.20
N ALA A 94 40.33 11.29 -1.24
CA ALA A 94 40.71 9.88 -1.28
C ALA A 94 39.60 8.92 -0.82
N CYS A 95 38.72 9.34 0.11
CA CYS A 95 37.59 8.55 0.61
C CYS A 95 36.23 9.21 0.34
N LYS A 96 36.20 10.34 -0.38
CA LYS A 96 34.99 11.12 -0.71
C LYS A 96 34.11 11.44 0.49
N GLY A 97 34.71 11.65 1.66
CA GLY A 97 33.96 11.93 2.89
C GLY A 97 33.63 10.72 3.77
N GLU A 98 33.82 9.48 3.31
CA GLU A 98 33.43 8.28 4.09
C GLU A 98 34.38 7.96 5.27
N GLY A 99 35.61 8.45 5.24
CA GLY A 99 36.62 8.19 6.28
C GLY A 99 37.32 6.83 6.16
N TYR A 100 36.72 5.87 5.44
CA TYR A 100 37.31 4.56 5.16
C TYR A 100 37.47 4.32 3.65
N LYS A 101 38.25 3.29 3.31
CA LYS A 101 38.39 2.75 1.96
C LYS A 101 38.06 1.27 1.99
N ILE A 102 37.34 0.84 0.96
CA ILE A 102 37.02 -0.57 0.75
C ILE A 102 38.07 -1.13 -0.22
N PRO A 103 38.96 -2.05 0.21
CA PRO A 103 39.86 -2.73 -0.69
C PRO A 103 39.05 -3.67 -1.62
N LYS A 104 39.53 -3.86 -2.85
CA LYS A 104 38.82 -4.64 -3.88
C LYS A 104 38.49 -6.07 -3.42
N ASP A 105 39.36 -6.67 -2.61
CA ASP A 105 39.20 -8.05 -2.12
C ASP A 105 38.15 -8.17 -1.00
N ALA A 106 37.83 -7.06 -0.32
CA ALA A 106 36.85 -7.04 0.76
C ALA A 106 35.44 -6.67 0.30
N VAL A 107 35.26 -6.34 -0.98
CA VAL A 107 33.95 -6.10 -1.58
C VAL A 107 33.13 -7.38 -1.46
N CYS A 108 31.91 -7.26 -0.94
CA CYS A 108 31.05 -8.42 -0.76
C CYS A 108 30.69 -9.03 -2.13
N LYS A 109 31.01 -10.32 -2.30
CA LYS A 109 30.76 -11.06 -3.55
C LYS A 109 29.26 -11.31 -3.79
N ALA A 110 28.46 -11.43 -2.74
CA ALA A 110 27.03 -11.71 -2.84
C ALA A 110 26.22 -10.52 -3.38
N CYS A 111 26.53 -9.30 -2.95
CA CYS A 111 25.84 -8.09 -3.40
C CYS A 111 26.67 -7.23 -4.38
N HIS A 112 27.89 -7.67 -4.73
CA HIS A 112 28.83 -6.92 -5.57
C HIS A 112 29.02 -5.46 -5.13
N GLY A 113 29.16 -5.23 -3.82
CA GLY A 113 29.32 -3.88 -3.26
C GLY A 113 28.03 -3.05 -3.11
N LYS A 114 26.86 -3.56 -3.51
CA LYS A 114 25.59 -2.80 -3.44
C LYS A 114 24.98 -2.72 -2.04
N GLY A 115 25.24 -3.70 -1.16
CA GLY A 115 24.65 -3.77 0.18
C GLY A 115 23.24 -4.37 0.25
N TYR A 116 22.63 -4.73 -0.87
CA TYR A 116 21.32 -5.37 -0.89
C TYR A 116 21.23 -6.42 -1.99
N THR A 117 20.29 -7.35 -1.82
CA THR A 117 20.00 -8.46 -2.75
C THR A 117 18.51 -8.45 -3.08
N LYS A 118 18.16 -8.67 -4.35
CA LYS A 118 16.76 -8.75 -4.78
C LYS A 118 16.17 -10.09 -4.35
N GLU A 119 15.07 -10.05 -3.60
CA GLU A 119 14.29 -11.21 -3.19
C GLU A 119 12.86 -11.10 -3.73
N SER A 120 12.31 -12.22 -4.20
CA SER A 120 10.94 -12.29 -4.69
C SER A 120 10.07 -13.02 -3.67
N ASP A 121 9.18 -12.28 -3.03
CA ASP A 121 8.24 -12.79 -2.03
C ASP A 121 6.84 -12.93 -2.63
N VAL A 122 6.06 -13.87 -2.08
CA VAL A 122 4.66 -14.09 -2.50
C VAL A 122 3.75 -13.74 -1.33
N LEU A 123 3.03 -12.64 -1.46
CA LEU A 123 2.05 -12.18 -0.48
C LEU A 123 0.72 -12.86 -0.77
N THR A 124 0.15 -13.53 0.23
CA THR A 124 -1.18 -14.13 0.11
C THR A 124 -2.20 -13.16 0.69
N VAL A 125 -3.00 -12.56 -0.18
CA VAL A 125 -4.02 -11.57 0.18
C VAL A 125 -5.36 -12.29 0.27
N ASN A 126 -5.95 -12.28 1.47
CA ASN A 126 -7.28 -12.82 1.73
C ASN A 126 -8.27 -11.67 1.80
N ILE A 127 -9.28 -11.67 0.92
CA ILE A 127 -10.31 -10.64 0.88
C ILE A 127 -11.63 -11.27 1.29
N PRO A 128 -12.17 -10.88 2.45
CA PRO A 128 -13.46 -11.38 2.90
C PRO A 128 -14.59 -10.87 1.98
N PRO A 129 -15.69 -11.62 1.88
CA PRO A 129 -16.86 -11.18 1.14
C PRO A 129 -17.37 -9.86 1.70
N GLY A 130 -17.83 -8.97 0.82
CA GLY A 130 -18.45 -7.70 1.20
C GLY A 130 -17.46 -6.55 1.40
N THR A 131 -16.17 -6.77 1.14
CA THR A 131 -15.14 -5.73 1.29
C THR A 131 -15.48 -4.52 0.42
N GLU A 132 -15.31 -3.33 0.99
CA GLU A 132 -15.60 -2.06 0.32
C GLU A 132 -14.61 -1.77 -0.81
N ASP A 133 -15.06 -0.95 -1.76
CA ASP A 133 -14.19 -0.47 -2.83
C ASP A 133 -13.08 0.40 -2.24
N TYR A 134 -11.88 0.36 -2.84
CA TYR A 134 -10.70 1.10 -2.35
C TYR A 134 -10.24 0.73 -0.95
N HIS A 135 -10.69 -0.40 -0.40
CA HIS A 135 -10.15 -0.94 0.84
C HIS A 135 -8.64 -1.20 0.68
N THR A 136 -7.87 -0.87 1.72
CA THR A 136 -6.42 -0.99 1.74
C THR A 136 -6.00 -2.06 2.74
N ILE A 137 -5.14 -2.97 2.29
CA ILE A 137 -4.56 -4.03 3.11
C ILE A 137 -3.06 -3.76 3.22
N THR A 138 -2.59 -3.53 4.44
CA THR A 138 -1.20 -3.16 4.71
C THR A 138 -0.42 -4.33 5.28
N TYR A 139 0.73 -4.62 4.68
CA TYR A 139 1.71 -5.59 5.16
C TYR A 139 2.91 -4.85 5.74
N PRO A 140 3.05 -4.79 7.08
CA PRO A 140 4.07 -3.99 7.72
C PRO A 140 5.47 -4.55 7.48
N GLY A 141 6.44 -3.68 7.18
CA GLY A 141 7.85 -4.05 7.04
C GLY A 141 8.17 -4.96 5.85
N MET A 142 7.26 -5.03 4.87
CA MET A 142 7.45 -5.85 3.67
C MET A 142 7.99 -5.09 2.46
N ALA A 143 8.26 -3.78 2.57
CA ALA A 143 8.88 -3.03 1.49
C ALA A 143 10.40 -3.30 1.36
N SER A 144 11.09 -2.54 0.51
CA SER A 144 12.55 -2.62 0.36
C SER A 144 13.28 -2.18 1.63
N GLU A 145 14.29 -2.96 2.02
CA GLU A 145 15.17 -2.70 3.15
C GLU A 145 16.40 -1.90 2.72
N ARG A 146 16.89 -1.04 3.63
CA ARG A 146 18.16 -0.32 3.46
C ARG A 146 18.94 -0.30 4.78
N VAL A 147 20.25 -0.15 4.70
CA VAL A 147 21.15 -0.04 5.86
C VAL A 147 20.79 1.20 6.67
N GLN A 148 20.69 1.10 8.00
CA GLN A 148 20.35 2.21 8.91
C GLN A 148 18.98 2.86 8.62
N HIS A 149 18.10 2.17 7.90
CA HIS A 149 16.74 2.61 7.59
C HIS A 149 15.72 1.61 8.14
N GLN A 150 14.58 2.09 8.62
CA GLN A 150 13.44 1.23 8.95
C GLN A 150 12.70 0.84 7.67
N THR A 151 12.22 -0.40 7.59
CA THR A 151 11.51 -0.88 6.41
C THR A 151 10.13 -0.22 6.29
N GLY A 152 9.79 0.25 5.09
CA GLY A 152 8.44 0.66 4.72
C GLY A 152 7.45 -0.50 4.65
N ASP A 153 6.20 -0.18 4.35
CA ASP A 153 5.12 -1.15 4.23
C ASP A 153 4.73 -1.40 2.77
N VAL A 154 4.08 -2.54 2.53
CA VAL A 154 3.41 -2.81 1.26
C VAL A 154 1.92 -2.60 1.46
N VAL A 155 1.35 -1.65 0.73
CA VAL A 155 -0.07 -1.31 0.79
C VAL A 155 -0.73 -1.80 -0.49
N ILE A 156 -1.71 -2.70 -0.36
CA ILE A 156 -2.47 -3.22 -1.48
C ILE A 156 -3.85 -2.56 -1.45
N THR A 157 -4.16 -1.77 -2.48
CA THR A 157 -5.44 -1.08 -2.64
C THR A 157 -6.30 -1.84 -3.63
N LEU A 158 -7.52 -2.20 -3.22
CA LEU A 158 -8.50 -2.83 -4.11
C LEU A 158 -9.09 -1.78 -5.04
N VAL A 159 -8.96 -1.96 -6.34
CA VAL A 159 -9.54 -1.03 -7.33
C VAL A 159 -10.68 -1.75 -8.06
N PRO A 160 -11.93 -1.27 -7.97
CA PRO A 160 -13.03 -1.88 -8.70
C PRO A 160 -12.76 -1.74 -10.20
N SER A 161 -12.75 -2.89 -10.89
CA SER A 161 -12.53 -2.94 -12.34
C SER A 161 -13.85 -3.22 -13.05
N PRO A 162 -14.26 -2.39 -14.03
CA PRO A 162 -15.51 -2.59 -14.77
C PRO A 162 -15.44 -3.73 -15.79
N SER A 163 -14.26 -4.32 -16.03
CA SER A 163 -13.96 -5.03 -17.28
C SER A 163 -14.02 -6.57 -17.24
N SER A 164 -14.70 -7.22 -16.29
CA SER A 164 -14.77 -8.69 -16.33
C SER A 164 -16.12 -9.30 -15.91
N SER A 165 -16.93 -9.52 -16.95
CA SER A 165 -17.65 -10.76 -17.31
C SER A 165 -19.08 -11.06 -16.83
N SER A 166 -19.75 -10.20 -16.04
CA SER A 166 -21.15 -10.49 -15.70
C SER A 166 -22.04 -9.33 -15.21
N SER A 167 -21.52 -8.12 -14.98
CA SER A 167 -22.35 -7.10 -14.32
C SER A 167 -23.24 -6.34 -15.31
N HIS A 168 -24.50 -6.77 -15.39
CA HIS A 168 -25.61 -5.87 -15.74
C HIS A 168 -25.79 -4.74 -14.70
N PHE A 169 -25.10 -4.84 -13.56
CA PHE A 169 -25.11 -3.85 -12.48
C PHE A 169 -24.30 -2.61 -12.88
N ALA A 170 -24.93 -1.45 -12.74
CA ALA A 170 -24.36 -0.16 -13.08
C ALA A 170 -23.36 0.30 -12.00
N CYS A 171 -23.76 0.20 -10.73
CA CYS A 171 -22.98 0.72 -9.60
C CYS A 171 -23.21 -0.10 -8.33
N ARG A 172 -22.17 -0.24 -7.51
CA ARG A 172 -22.30 -0.63 -6.10
C ARG A 172 -22.42 0.64 -5.26
N LEU A 173 -23.37 0.68 -4.34
CA LEU A 173 -23.56 1.76 -3.38
C LEU A 173 -23.40 1.21 -1.95
N SER A 174 -22.15 1.12 -1.48
CA SER A 174 -21.80 0.50 -0.19
C SER A 174 -22.27 -0.96 -0.09
N ALA A 175 -23.41 -1.24 0.54
CA ALA A 175 -24.00 -2.58 0.63
C ALA A 175 -25.02 -2.87 -0.48
N ASP A 176 -25.49 -1.84 -1.20
CA ASP A 176 -26.57 -1.99 -2.16
C ASP A 176 -26.04 -2.10 -3.60
N LEU A 177 -26.82 -2.74 -4.47
CA LEU A 177 -26.49 -2.96 -5.88
C LEU A 177 -27.49 -2.26 -6.78
N VAL A 178 -27.02 -1.38 -7.67
CA VAL A 178 -27.90 -0.69 -8.62
C VAL A 178 -27.80 -1.36 -9.99
N LEU A 179 -28.94 -1.78 -10.53
CA LEU A 179 -29.08 -2.31 -11.87
C LEU A 179 -29.86 -1.32 -12.74
N ASP A 180 -29.26 -0.85 -13.82
CA ASP A 180 -29.95 -0.04 -14.81
C ASP A 180 -30.49 -0.96 -15.91
N GLN A 181 -31.80 -1.24 -15.86
CA GLN A 181 -32.47 -2.09 -16.81
C GLN A 181 -33.39 -1.28 -17.71
N THR A 182 -33.07 -1.26 -19.00
CA THR A 182 -33.94 -0.66 -20.01
C THR A 182 -35.08 -1.62 -20.36
N ILE A 183 -36.31 -1.13 -20.22
CA ILE A 183 -37.55 -1.85 -20.58
C ILE A 183 -38.25 -1.15 -21.74
N THR A 184 -39.00 -1.92 -22.53
CA THR A 184 -39.81 -1.34 -23.63
C THR A 184 -41.07 -0.67 -23.10
N LEU A 185 -41.64 0.27 -23.87
CA LEU A 185 -42.90 0.93 -23.50
C LEU A 185 -44.05 -0.07 -23.28
N ALA A 186 -44.11 -1.13 -24.09
CA ALA A 186 -45.12 -2.19 -23.95
C ALA A 186 -44.97 -2.93 -22.61
N GLN A 187 -43.73 -3.23 -22.20
CA GLN A 187 -43.41 -3.84 -20.91
C GLN A 187 -43.72 -2.91 -19.72
N ALA A 188 -43.51 -1.60 -19.88
CA ALA A 188 -43.83 -0.61 -18.85
C ALA A 188 -45.35 -0.47 -18.60
N LEU A 189 -46.18 -0.70 -19.63
CA LEU A 189 -47.65 -0.58 -19.56
C LEU A 189 -48.36 -1.89 -19.21
N CYS A 190 -47.88 -3.02 -19.72
CA CYS A 190 -48.55 -4.32 -19.59
C CYS A 190 -47.96 -5.21 -18.48
N GLY A 191 -46.92 -4.73 -17.78
CA GLY A 191 -46.10 -5.53 -16.87
C GLY A 191 -44.91 -6.17 -17.59
N PHE A 192 -43.87 -6.48 -16.82
CA PHE A 192 -42.63 -7.04 -17.33
C PHE A 192 -42.17 -8.22 -16.49
N THR A 193 -41.51 -9.15 -17.17
CA THR A 193 -40.80 -10.27 -16.56
C THR A 193 -39.46 -10.40 -17.26
N PHE A 194 -38.37 -10.32 -16.52
CA PHE A 194 -37.04 -10.56 -17.07
C PHE A 194 -36.18 -11.43 -16.16
N PRO A 195 -35.32 -12.30 -16.74
CA PRO A 195 -34.35 -13.06 -15.97
C PRO A 195 -33.17 -12.18 -15.57
N LEU A 196 -32.94 -12.05 -14.27
CA LEU A 196 -31.78 -11.39 -13.70
C LEU A 196 -30.76 -12.43 -13.25
N LYS A 197 -29.55 -12.37 -13.82
CA LYS A 197 -28.41 -13.17 -13.33
C LYS A 197 -27.74 -12.42 -12.18
N HIS A 198 -27.84 -12.95 -10.96
CA HIS A 198 -27.25 -12.35 -9.77
C HIS A 198 -25.78 -12.78 -9.56
N LEU A 199 -25.07 -12.09 -8.68
CA LEU A 199 -23.65 -12.34 -8.35
C LEU A 199 -23.42 -13.72 -7.70
N ASP A 200 -24.45 -14.28 -7.04
CA ASP A 200 -24.47 -15.68 -6.56
C ASP A 200 -24.27 -16.71 -7.68
N GLY A 201 -24.54 -16.36 -8.94
CA GLY A 201 -24.63 -17.29 -10.05
C GLY A 201 -26.05 -17.86 -10.28
N ASN A 202 -26.98 -17.58 -9.37
CA ASN A 202 -28.41 -17.90 -9.53
C ASN A 202 -29.11 -16.88 -10.44
N SER A 203 -30.13 -17.35 -11.15
CA SER A 203 -31.00 -16.51 -11.97
C SER A 203 -32.33 -16.31 -11.27
N TYR A 204 -32.72 -15.06 -11.03
CA TYR A 204 -34.00 -14.68 -10.44
C TYR A 204 -34.92 -14.14 -11.53
N GLN A 205 -36.21 -14.45 -11.45
CA GLN A 205 -37.24 -13.86 -12.31
C GLN A 205 -37.77 -12.60 -11.61
N VAL A 206 -37.52 -11.43 -12.17
CA VAL A 206 -38.06 -10.17 -11.66
C VAL A 206 -39.37 -9.90 -12.38
N GLU A 207 -40.47 -9.84 -11.62
CA GLU A 207 -41.83 -9.63 -12.15
C GLU A 207 -42.46 -8.35 -11.58
N GLY A 208 -42.85 -7.44 -12.45
CA GLY A 208 -43.70 -6.30 -12.11
C GLY A 208 -45.18 -6.66 -12.32
N ASN A 209 -45.75 -7.45 -11.40
CA ASN A 209 -47.00 -8.17 -11.65
C ASN A 209 -48.29 -7.42 -11.25
N ASP A 210 -48.21 -6.15 -10.88
CA ASP A 210 -49.41 -5.34 -10.70
C ASP A 210 -49.84 -4.80 -12.06
N LYS A 211 -50.75 -5.52 -12.74
CA LYS A 211 -51.39 -5.11 -14.02
C LYS A 211 -52.05 -3.71 -13.99
N THR A 212 -52.07 -3.07 -12.83
CA THR A 212 -52.58 -1.73 -12.56
C THR A 212 -51.50 -0.68 -12.36
N ALA A 213 -50.25 -1.07 -12.13
CA ALA A 213 -49.13 -0.17 -11.87
C ALA A 213 -48.37 0.11 -13.17
N VAL A 214 -48.50 1.33 -13.69
CA VAL A 214 -47.72 1.80 -14.85
C VAL A 214 -46.34 2.20 -14.36
N VAL A 215 -45.29 1.61 -14.95
CA VAL A 215 -43.89 1.98 -14.66
C VAL A 215 -43.57 3.31 -15.33
N ARG A 216 -43.17 4.30 -14.55
CA ARG A 216 -42.72 5.59 -15.05
C ARG A 216 -41.20 5.58 -15.26
N PRO A 217 -40.68 6.39 -16.20
CA PRO A 217 -39.25 6.59 -16.34
C PRO A 217 -38.65 7.11 -15.02
N GLY A 218 -37.66 6.39 -14.49
CA GLY A 218 -37.01 6.72 -13.22
C GLY A 218 -37.66 6.11 -11.98
N ASP A 219 -38.69 5.26 -12.13
CA ASP A 219 -39.21 4.48 -11.00
C ASP A 219 -38.14 3.51 -10.48
N ILE A 220 -38.00 3.45 -9.15
CA ILE A 220 -37.04 2.61 -8.46
C ILE A 220 -37.78 1.46 -7.79
N TRP A 221 -37.31 0.25 -8.06
CA TRP A 221 -37.83 -0.98 -7.49
C TRP A 221 -36.76 -1.57 -6.57
N VAL A 222 -37.15 -2.01 -5.38
CA VAL A 222 -36.21 -2.51 -4.37
C VAL A 222 -36.47 -3.98 -4.10
N MET A 223 -35.47 -4.81 -4.36
CA MET A 223 -35.43 -6.22 -4.00
C MET A 223 -34.63 -6.40 -2.71
N LYS A 224 -35.35 -6.67 -1.62
CA LYS A 224 -34.76 -6.78 -0.29
C LYS A 224 -33.81 -7.97 -0.19
N GLY A 225 -32.62 -7.75 0.37
CA GLY A 225 -31.65 -8.80 0.67
C GLY A 225 -30.91 -9.38 -0.54
N MET A 226 -30.98 -8.72 -1.70
CA MET A 226 -30.29 -9.10 -2.94
C MET A 226 -29.06 -8.22 -3.25
N GLY A 227 -28.54 -7.48 -2.26
CA GLY A 227 -27.35 -6.65 -2.36
C GLY A 227 -26.06 -7.38 -1.99
N MET A 228 -25.02 -6.61 -1.67
CA MET A 228 -23.71 -7.14 -1.23
C MET A 228 -23.76 -7.64 0.22
N PRO A 229 -22.96 -8.66 0.58
CA PRO A 229 -22.81 -9.08 1.96
C PRO A 229 -22.19 -7.97 2.81
N MET A 230 -22.66 -7.80 4.04
CA MET A 230 -22.11 -6.81 4.97
C MET A 230 -20.99 -7.44 5.81
N LEU A 231 -19.84 -6.76 5.90
CA LEU A 231 -18.65 -7.26 6.60
C LEU A 231 -18.84 -7.40 8.12
N HIS A 232 -19.78 -6.65 8.70
CA HIS A 232 -19.93 -6.45 10.14
C HIS A 232 -21.31 -6.90 10.64
N ASN A 233 -21.62 -8.20 10.53
CA ASN A 233 -22.79 -8.74 11.24
C ASN A 233 -22.37 -9.87 12.19
N SER A 234 -22.03 -9.49 13.42
CA SER A 234 -21.79 -10.40 14.56
C SER A 234 -23.09 -10.82 15.26
N SER A 235 -24.27 -10.41 14.77
CA SER A 235 -25.55 -10.77 15.35
C SER A 235 -26.18 -11.95 14.61
N ASN A 236 -26.48 -13.01 15.36
CA ASN A 236 -27.14 -14.26 14.92
C ASN A 236 -28.62 -14.03 14.52
N THR A 237 -28.90 -13.09 13.63
CA THR A 237 -30.26 -12.82 13.14
C THR A 237 -30.27 -12.88 11.61
N SER A 238 -31.15 -13.70 11.05
CA SER A 238 -31.25 -14.03 9.62
C SER A 238 -31.72 -12.87 8.72
N SER A 239 -32.03 -11.71 9.29
CA SER A 239 -32.49 -10.51 8.59
C SER A 239 -31.43 -9.40 8.70
N GLY A 240 -30.63 -9.20 7.64
CA GLY A 240 -29.56 -8.18 7.60
C GLY A 240 -28.17 -8.69 7.26
N LYS A 241 -28.05 -9.83 6.57
CA LYS A 241 -26.74 -10.36 6.11
C LYS A 241 -26.26 -9.73 4.79
N TYR A 242 -27.20 -9.23 3.99
CA TYR A 242 -26.98 -8.65 2.67
C TYR A 242 -27.72 -7.32 2.59
N GLY A 243 -27.20 -6.38 1.79
CA GLY A 243 -27.90 -5.15 1.43
C GLY A 243 -29.07 -5.39 0.47
N ASP A 244 -29.57 -4.32 -0.13
CA ASP A 244 -30.68 -4.35 -1.08
C ASP A 244 -30.20 -4.14 -2.52
N MET A 245 -31.09 -4.39 -3.48
CA MET A 245 -30.87 -4.16 -4.91
C MET A 245 -31.97 -3.30 -5.50
#